data_AF-A0A955P4D0-F1
#
_entry.id   AF-A0A955P4D0-F1
#
_cell.length_a   1.000
_cell.length_b   1.000
_cell.length_c   1.000
_cell.angle_alpha   90.00
_cell.angle_beta   90.00
_cell.angle_gamma   90.00
#
_symmetry.space_group_name_H-M   'P 1'
#
loop_
_entity.id
_entity.type
_entity.pdbx_description
1 polymer ?
#
loop_
_entity_poly.entity_id
_entity_poly.type
_entity_poly.pdbx_seq_one_letter_code
_entity_poly.pdbx_strand_id
1 'polypeptide(L)' 'MKSVFRALSGVTFAISLGLAFFPALAKETPPNILFILTDDLGYGDLGCCGHPTIQTPRLDKMAEHGVRLTQFYVTSPV' A
#
# COMPACT_ATOMS: atom_id res chain seq x y z
N MET A 1 -41.29 -38.38 15.46
CA MET A 1 -39.80 -38.52 15.44
C MET A 1 -39.15 -38.24 14.08
N LYS A 2 -39.79 -38.53 12.92
CA LYS A 2 -39.20 -38.31 11.58
C LYS A 2 -39.16 -36.83 11.11
N SER A 3 -40.04 -35.96 11.62
CA SER A 3 -40.07 -34.53 11.24
C SER A 3 -38.95 -33.70 11.89
N VAL A 4 -38.60 -34.01 13.14
CA VAL A 4 -37.49 -33.35 13.86
C VAL A 4 -36.14 -33.64 13.20
N PHE A 5 -35.94 -34.88 12.71
CA PHE A 5 -34.72 -35.27 11.98
C PHE A 5 -34.56 -34.53 10.63
N ARG A 6 -35.67 -34.28 9.90
CA ARG A 6 -35.65 -33.48 8.66
C ARG A 6 -35.37 -32.00 8.91
N ALA A 7 -35.90 -31.43 10.00
CA ALA A 7 -35.62 -30.06 10.40
C ALA A 7 -34.16 -29.87 10.82
N LEU A 8 -33.60 -30.82 11.58
CA LEU A 8 -32.18 -30.78 12.01
C LEU A 8 -31.23 -30.86 10.80
N SER A 9 -31.53 -31.71 9.81
CA SER A 9 -30.74 -31.83 8.58
C SER A 9 -30.81 -30.60 7.67
N GLY A 10 -31.93 -29.86 7.66
CA GLY A 10 -32.07 -28.64 6.87
C GLY A 10 -31.29 -27.47 7.47
N VAL A 11 -31.26 -27.36 8.79
CA VAL A 11 -30.52 -26.31 9.52
C VAL A 11 -29.00 -26.52 9.37
N THR A 12 -28.52 -27.76 9.48
CA THR A 12 -27.09 -28.07 9.24
C THR A 12 -26.67 -27.79 7.80
N PHE A 13 -27.53 -28.08 6.82
CA PHE A 13 -27.25 -27.76 5.41
C PHE A 13 -27.22 -26.24 5.16
N ALA A 14 -28.15 -25.48 5.75
CA ALA A 14 -28.18 -24.02 5.62
C ALA A 14 -26.96 -23.35 6.26
N ILE A 15 -26.49 -23.84 7.42
CA ILE A 15 -25.28 -23.34 8.09
C ILE A 15 -24.02 -23.68 7.27
N SER A 16 -23.95 -24.90 6.74
CA SER A 16 -22.85 -25.34 5.84
C SER A 16 -22.76 -24.48 4.58
N LEU A 17 -23.91 -24.15 3.97
CA LEU A 17 -23.97 -23.31 2.79
C LEU A 17 -23.62 -21.84 3.11
N GLY A 18 -24.00 -21.36 4.29
CA GLY A 18 -23.65 -20.02 4.78
C GLY A 18 -22.15 -19.84 5.03
N LEU A 19 -21.45 -20.85 5.57
CA LEU A 19 -19.99 -20.78 5.76
C LEU A 19 -19.21 -20.81 4.44
N ALA A 20 -19.73 -21.47 3.40
CA ALA A 20 -19.06 -21.54 2.10
C ALA A 20 -19.05 -20.20 1.33
N PHE A 21 -19.89 -19.24 1.74
CA PHE A 21 -19.99 -17.91 1.13
C PHE A 21 -19.24 -16.81 1.89
N PHE A 22 -18.56 -17.13 3.01
CA PHE A 22 -17.71 -16.14 3.67
C PHE A 22 -16.46 -15.90 2.84
N PRO A 23 -16.21 -14.67 2.36
CA PRO A 23 -14.98 -14.36 1.65
C PRO A 23 -13.82 -14.58 2.61
N ALA A 24 -12.80 -15.31 2.15
CA ALA A 24 -11.57 -15.44 2.91
C ALA A 24 -10.99 -14.04 3.15
N LEU A 25 -10.74 -13.70 4.42
CA LEU A 25 -10.08 -12.45 4.77
C LEU A 25 -8.72 -12.44 4.08
N ALA A 26 -8.53 -11.56 3.10
CA ALA A 26 -7.25 -11.41 2.44
C ALA A 26 -6.20 -11.10 3.50
N LYS A 27 -5.16 -11.93 3.57
CA LYS A 27 -4.05 -11.73 4.50
C LYS A 27 -3.33 -10.45 4.08
N GLU A 28 -3.53 -9.37 4.83
CA GLU A 28 -2.79 -8.13 4.61
C GLU A 28 -1.30 -8.40 4.86
N THR A 29 -0.54 -8.44 3.77
CA THR A 29 0.92 -8.45 3.85
C THR A 29 1.39 -7.04 4.15
N PRO A 30 2.25 -6.82 5.16
CA PRO A 30 2.80 -5.50 5.41
C PRO A 30 3.53 -5.00 4.15
N PRO A 31 3.50 -3.68 3.87
CA PRO A 31 4.23 -3.14 2.74
C PRO A 31 5.74 -3.28 2.95
N ASN A 32 6.48 -3.43 1.87
CA ASN A 32 7.93 -3.29 1.90
C ASN A 32 8.28 -1.81 1.93
N ILE A 33 9.20 -1.41 2.81
CA ILE A 33 9.69 -0.03 2.92
C ILE A 33 11.10 0.02 2.36
N LEU A 34 11.32 0.86 1.35
CA LEU A 34 12.64 1.15 0.78
C LEU A 34 13.00 2.59 1.14
N PHE A 35 14.08 2.76 1.92
CA PHE A 35 14.62 4.07 2.27
C PHE A 35 15.85 4.36 1.41
N ILE A 36 15.80 5.42 0.61
CA ILE A 36 16.89 5.88 -0.24
C ILE A 36 17.34 7.23 0.32
N LEU A 37 18.63 7.33 0.66
CA LEU A 37 19.28 8.55 1.09
C LEU A 37 20.42 8.86 0.14
N THR A 38 20.51 10.11 -0.27
CA THR A 38 21.55 10.63 -1.15
C THR A 38 22.46 11.57 -0.36
N ASP A 39 23.76 11.41 -0.53
CA ASP A 39 24.76 12.33 0.01
C ASP A 39 24.86 13.57 -0.88
N ASP A 40 25.04 14.75 -0.27
CA ASP A 40 25.25 16.04 -0.95
C ASP A 40 24.24 16.41 -2.07
N LEU A 41 22.98 15.97 -1.97
CA LEU A 41 21.94 16.34 -2.94
C LEU A 41 21.30 17.69 -2.57
N GLY A 42 21.56 18.72 -3.36
CA GLY A 42 20.98 20.04 -3.21
C GLY A 42 19.52 20.11 -3.69
N TYR A 43 18.77 21.10 -3.17
CA TYR A 43 17.36 21.29 -3.53
C TYR A 43 17.16 21.49 -5.04
N GLY A 44 18.08 22.19 -5.71
CA GLY A 44 17.98 22.52 -7.13
C GLY A 44 18.51 21.45 -8.09
N ASP A 45 18.99 20.32 -7.59
CA ASP A 45 19.70 19.32 -8.42
C ASP A 45 18.77 18.38 -9.18
N LEU A 46 17.48 18.34 -8.81
CA LEU A 46 16.48 17.47 -9.42
C LEU A 46 15.63 18.22 -10.46
N GLY A 47 15.25 17.52 -11.54
CA GLY A 47 14.32 18.01 -12.55
C GLY A 47 12.97 18.42 -11.94
N CYS A 48 12.41 17.62 -11.03
CA CYS A 48 11.18 17.94 -10.30
C CYS A 48 11.30 19.14 -9.33
N CYS A 49 12.51 19.62 -9.07
CA CYS A 49 12.79 20.86 -8.34
C CYS A 49 13.12 22.04 -9.27
N GLY A 50 13.07 21.85 -10.59
CA GLY A 50 13.25 22.90 -11.58
C GLY A 50 14.68 23.05 -12.10
N HIS A 51 15.55 22.04 -11.98
CA HIS A 51 16.88 22.12 -12.58
C HIS A 51 16.78 22.40 -14.10
N PRO A 52 17.48 23.42 -14.64
CA PRO A 52 17.40 23.74 -16.06
C PRO A 52 17.93 22.68 -17.04
N THR A 53 18.77 21.73 -16.61
CA THR A 53 19.50 20.84 -17.54
C THR A 53 19.66 19.39 -17.08
N ILE A 54 19.81 19.11 -15.78
CA ILE A 54 19.90 17.72 -15.30
C ILE A 54 18.52 17.06 -15.40
N GLN A 55 18.51 15.87 -16.01
CA GLN A 55 17.30 15.08 -16.20
C GLN A 55 17.26 13.95 -15.17
N THR A 56 16.20 13.89 -14.37
CA THR A 56 16.01 12.88 -13.33
C THR A 56 14.70 12.09 -13.51
N PRO A 57 14.42 11.53 -14.70
CA PRO A 57 13.08 11.09 -15.09
C PRO A 57 12.47 10.02 -14.16
N ARG A 58 13.30 9.20 -13.51
CA ARG A 58 12.84 8.21 -12.52
C ARG A 58 12.37 8.87 -11.22
N LEU A 59 13.14 9.85 -10.73
CA LEU A 59 12.79 10.61 -9.52
C LEU A 59 11.63 11.58 -9.80
N ASP A 60 11.58 12.15 -11.00
CA ASP A 60 10.49 13.02 -11.43
C ASP A 60 9.16 12.25 -11.47
N LYS A 61 9.18 11.03 -12.03
CA LYS A 61 8.01 10.13 -12.01
C LYS A 61 7.62 9.74 -10.58
N MET A 62 8.59 9.47 -9.70
CA MET A 62 8.31 9.18 -8.28
C MET A 62 7.66 10.37 -7.58
N ALA A 63 8.10 11.59 -7.89
CA ALA A 63 7.52 12.82 -7.35
C ALA A 63 6.09 13.06 -7.86
N GLU A 64 5.79 12.73 -9.12
CA GLU A 64 4.46 12.85 -9.72
C GLU A 64 3.46 11.84 -9.13
N HIS A 65 3.89 10.60 -8.89
CA HIS A 65 3.03 9.52 -8.38
C HIS A 65 3.03 9.41 -6.85
N GLY A 66 3.76 10.29 -6.16
CA GLY A 66 3.97 10.25 -4.73
C GLY A 66 3.66 11.58 -4.05
N VAL A 67 4.14 11.72 -2.82
CA VAL A 67 4.08 12.97 -2.07
C VAL A 67 5.47 13.60 -2.07
N ARG A 68 5.57 14.84 -2.54
CA ARG A 68 6.82 15.61 -2.53
C ARG A 68 6.80 16.67 -1.43
N LEU A 69 7.77 16.60 -0.52
CA LEU A 69 7.96 17.59 0.54
C LEU A 69 8.92 18.68 0.05
N THR A 70 8.39 19.81 -0.40
CA THR A 70 9.20 20.91 -0.94
C THR A 70 9.89 21.75 0.13
N GLN A 71 9.55 21.56 1.41
CA GLN A 71 10.09 22.28 2.56
C GLN A 71 10.57 21.28 3.64
N PHE A 72 11.41 20.33 3.23
CA PHE A 72 11.99 19.29 4.09
C PHE A 72 13.41 19.67 4.48
N TYR A 73 13.59 20.14 5.72
CA TYR A 73 14.85 20.66 6.23
C TYR A 73 15.61 19.63 7.06
N VAL A 74 16.94 19.62 6.92
CA VAL A 74 17.83 18.92 7.84
C VAL A 74 18.18 19.83 9.02
N THR A 75 18.36 19.23 10.20
CA THR A 75 18.66 19.99 11.43
C THR A 75 20.12 20.45 11.52
N SER A 76 21.04 19.74 10.86
CA SER A 76 22.48 20.04 10.85
C SER A 76 23.09 19.66 9.50
N PRO A 77 23.40 20.62 8.62
CA PRO A 77 24.09 20.37 7.36
C PRO A 77 25.61 20.44 7.59
N VAL A 78 26.27 19.29 7.76
CA VAL A 78 27.73 19.19 8.00
C VAL A 78 28.34 18.02 7.26
#